data_AF-A0A329VI38-F1
#
_entry.id   AF-A0A329VI38-F1
#
_cell.length_a   1.000
_cell.length_b   1.000
_cell.length_c   1.000
_cell.angle_alpha   90.00
_cell.angle_beta   90.00
_cell.angle_gamma   90.00
#
_symmetry.space_group_name_H-M   'P 1'
#
loop_
_entity.id
_entity.type
_entity.pdbx_description
1 polymer ?
#
loop_
_entity_poly.entity_id
_entity_poly.type
_entity_poly.pdbx_seq_one_letter_code
_entity_poly.pdbx_strand_id
1 'polypeptide(L)'
;MKSNNFNLMFITNNEELARYASKSGVNRIFVDLEINGKYERQGHLDTLISKHSINDIALIRNAITNSELLVRINPIFSGTEKEINDVIYSGADIIMLPMYKTAEEVEFCTKIINNRVKFIPLLETKAASQCLDKVVKIPGVSEIYIGLNDLHRDLGLNFMFEPLANGTIDHLVSIIKTANLPFGFGGIARLGEGILPAELILAEHARLGSSSVILSRTFHRRSESLGELEALMSLDKEINKILIKRNELTTRNSKQIQEDMYKVKKIINSIINRMHNEEVV
;
A
#
# COMPACT_ATOMS: atom_id res chain seq x y z
N MET A 1 -4.71 12.63 -21.01
CA MET A 1 -5.64 11.57 -20.56
C MET A 1 -5.18 11.11 -19.18
N LYS A 2 -5.98 11.31 -18.13
CA LYS A 2 -5.65 10.73 -16.81
C LYS A 2 -5.69 9.21 -16.98
N SER A 3 -4.58 8.51 -16.73
CA SER A 3 -4.57 7.05 -16.83
C SER A 3 -5.58 6.49 -15.82
N ASN A 4 -6.64 5.87 -16.32
CA ASN A 4 -7.71 5.27 -15.53
C ASN A 4 -7.26 3.95 -14.86
N ASN A 5 -5.95 3.75 -14.67
CA ASN A 5 -5.37 2.49 -14.25
C ASN A 5 -5.29 2.44 -12.71
N PHE A 6 -5.91 1.43 -12.11
CA PHE A 6 -5.88 1.19 -10.67
C PHE A 6 -4.92 0.03 -10.39
N ASN A 7 -3.72 0.37 -9.92
CA ASN A 7 -2.66 -0.61 -9.75
C ASN A 7 -2.93 -1.49 -8.53
N LEU A 8 -3.22 -2.76 -8.78
CA LEU A 8 -3.30 -3.78 -7.75
C LEU A 8 -1.89 -4.30 -7.44
N MET A 9 -1.57 -4.38 -6.16
CA MET A 9 -0.25 -4.80 -5.67
C MET A 9 -0.39 -6.11 -4.90
N PHE A 10 0.37 -7.15 -5.28
CA PHE A 10 0.35 -8.46 -4.63
C PHE A 10 1.72 -8.77 -4.03
N ILE A 11 1.77 -9.02 -2.73
CA ILE A 11 3.02 -9.27 -2.00
C ILE A 11 3.34 -10.77 -2.03
N THR A 12 4.49 -11.14 -2.60
CA THR A 12 4.97 -12.52 -2.58
C THR A 12 6.45 -12.61 -2.97
N ASN A 13 7.15 -13.62 -2.47
CA ASN A 13 8.45 -14.05 -2.97
C ASN A 13 8.41 -15.45 -3.62
N ASN A 14 7.21 -16.02 -3.80
CA ASN A 14 7.03 -17.31 -4.46
C ASN A 14 6.82 -17.11 -5.97
N GLU A 15 7.66 -17.76 -6.79
CA GLU A 15 7.66 -17.61 -8.25
C GLU A 15 6.35 -18.03 -8.91
N GLU A 16 5.76 -19.14 -8.48
CA GLU A 16 4.51 -19.66 -9.05
C GLU A 16 3.34 -18.72 -8.74
N LEU A 17 3.26 -18.25 -7.49
CA LEU A 17 2.27 -17.26 -7.08
C LEU A 17 2.44 -15.94 -7.81
N ALA A 18 3.66 -15.43 -7.95
CA ALA A 18 3.94 -14.20 -8.67
C ALA A 18 3.52 -14.31 -10.15
N ARG A 19 3.87 -15.43 -10.79
CA ARG A 19 3.48 -15.71 -12.18
C ARG A 19 1.97 -15.78 -12.34
N TYR A 20 1.29 -16.48 -11.42
CA TYR A 20 -0.16 -16.59 -11.42
C TYR A 20 -0.82 -15.22 -11.22
N ALA A 21 -0.41 -14.47 -10.19
CA ALA A 21 -0.90 -13.13 -9.92
C ALA A 21 -0.70 -12.16 -11.09
N SER A 22 0.47 -12.17 -11.72
CA SER A 22 0.76 -11.37 -12.92
C SER A 22 -0.20 -11.71 -14.07
N LYS A 23 -0.44 -13.00 -14.32
CA LYS A 23 -1.40 -13.47 -15.34
C LYS A 23 -2.85 -13.14 -15.00
N SER A 24 -3.21 -13.10 -13.72
CA SER A 24 -4.56 -12.75 -13.24
C SER A 24 -4.87 -11.25 -13.29
N GLY A 25 -3.93 -10.41 -13.73
CA GLY A 25 -4.14 -8.97 -13.91
C GLY A 25 -3.63 -8.10 -12.75
N VAL A 26 -2.80 -8.64 -11.86
CA VAL A 26 -2.10 -7.81 -10.87
C VAL A 26 -1.07 -6.92 -11.56
N ASN A 27 -1.10 -5.61 -11.30
CA ASN A 27 -0.22 -4.66 -11.96
C ASN A 27 1.19 -4.63 -11.37
N ARG A 28 1.33 -4.85 -10.06
CA ARG A 28 2.61 -4.82 -9.37
C ARG A 28 2.80 -6.05 -8.50
N ILE A 29 3.88 -6.80 -8.71
CA ILE A 29 4.31 -7.82 -7.77
C ILE A 29 5.28 -7.16 -6.79
N PHE A 30 5.09 -7.41 -5.50
CA PHE A 30 5.73 -6.70 -4.42
C PHE A 30 6.60 -7.66 -3.59
N VAL A 31 7.92 -7.46 -3.64
CA VAL A 31 8.90 -8.09 -2.73
C VAL A 31 9.21 -7.14 -1.57
N ASP A 32 9.03 -7.58 -0.31
CA ASP A 32 9.27 -6.78 0.90
C ASP A 32 10.59 -7.17 1.58
N LEU A 33 11.66 -6.39 1.46
CA LEU A 33 12.93 -6.65 2.15
C LEU A 33 13.01 -6.04 3.55
N GLU A 34 11.98 -5.32 4.00
CA GLU A 34 12.03 -4.58 5.26
C GLU A 34 12.10 -5.55 6.45
N ILE A 35 13.22 -5.52 7.17
CA ILE A 35 13.47 -6.31 8.39
C ILE A 35 13.90 -5.37 9.53
N ASN A 36 14.63 -4.30 9.23
CA ASN A 36 15.20 -3.37 10.22
C ASN A 36 14.10 -2.66 11.03
N GLY A 37 14.19 -2.74 12.36
CA GLY A 37 13.25 -2.11 13.29
C GLY A 37 11.89 -2.79 13.42
N LYS A 38 11.58 -3.86 12.66
CA LYS A 38 10.32 -4.61 12.82
C LYS A 38 10.24 -5.32 14.18
N TYR A 39 11.32 -5.98 14.61
CA TYR A 39 11.39 -6.68 15.90
C TYR A 39 11.14 -5.75 17.10
N GLU A 40 11.79 -4.58 17.12
CA GLU A 40 11.68 -3.62 18.23
C GLU A 40 10.31 -2.94 18.28
N ARG A 41 9.71 -2.65 17.11
CA ARG A 41 8.38 -2.00 17.01
C ARG A 41 7.22 -2.95 17.29
N GLN A 42 7.41 -4.25 17.15
CA GLN A 42 6.31 -5.21 17.07
C GLN A 42 6.36 -6.33 18.12
N GLY A 43 7.19 -6.20 19.16
CA GLY A 43 7.60 -7.24 20.11
C GLY A 43 6.53 -8.08 20.84
N HIS A 44 5.22 -7.88 20.60
CA HIS A 44 4.14 -8.68 21.19
C HIS A 44 2.92 -8.89 20.26
N LEU A 45 2.97 -8.48 18.99
CA LEU A 45 1.82 -8.54 18.06
C LEU A 45 2.09 -9.54 16.92
N ASP A 46 1.01 -10.11 16.36
CA ASP A 46 0.96 -11.11 15.28
C ASP A 46 1.49 -10.55 13.93
N THR A 47 2.71 -10.04 13.94
CA THR A 47 3.32 -9.29 12.84
C THR A 47 4.40 -10.13 12.17
N LEU A 48 4.17 -10.37 10.87
CA LEU A 48 5.06 -11.12 10.02
C LEU A 48 6.30 -10.27 9.74
N ILE A 49 7.44 -10.77 10.19
CA ILE A 49 8.76 -10.31 9.76
C ILE A 49 8.96 -10.85 8.36
N SER A 50 9.36 -9.99 7.42
CA SER A 50 9.48 -10.45 6.04
C SER A 50 10.51 -11.56 5.97
N LYS A 51 10.13 -12.65 5.30
CA LYS A 51 11.03 -13.76 4.95
C LYS A 51 11.66 -13.55 3.57
N HIS A 52 11.37 -12.43 2.91
CA HIS A 52 11.86 -12.21 1.56
C HIS A 52 13.34 -11.81 1.62
N SER A 53 14.05 -12.15 0.55
CA SER A 53 15.47 -11.90 0.39
C SER A 53 15.74 -11.16 -0.91
N ILE A 54 16.93 -10.58 -1.02
CA ILE A 54 17.35 -9.91 -2.26
C ILE A 54 17.42 -10.89 -3.45
N ASN A 55 17.71 -12.16 -3.19
CA ASN A 55 17.74 -13.21 -4.22
C ASN A 55 16.37 -13.44 -4.85
N ASP A 56 15.30 -13.18 -4.10
CA ASP A 56 13.92 -13.36 -4.56
C ASP A 56 13.59 -12.37 -5.69
N ILE A 57 14.25 -11.20 -5.76
CA ILE A 57 13.97 -10.17 -6.77
C ILE A 57 14.21 -10.73 -8.18
N ALA A 58 15.36 -11.36 -8.41
CA ALA A 58 15.71 -11.91 -9.72
C ALA A 58 14.78 -13.08 -10.10
N LEU A 59 14.42 -13.93 -9.13
CA LEU A 59 13.48 -15.04 -9.32
C LEU A 59 12.10 -14.52 -9.73
N ILE A 60 11.55 -13.56 -8.97
CA ILE A 60 10.25 -12.95 -9.26
C ILE A 60 10.29 -12.19 -10.59
N ARG A 61 11.38 -11.47 -10.88
CA ARG A 61 11.53 -10.73 -12.13
C ARG A 61 11.39 -11.65 -13.35
N ASN A 62 12.02 -12.82 -13.29
CA ASN A 62 11.95 -13.84 -14.35
C ASN A 62 10.59 -14.55 -14.42
N ALA A 63 9.82 -14.54 -13.33
CA ALA A 63 8.51 -15.18 -13.26
C ALA A 63 7.38 -14.33 -13.88
N ILE A 64 7.51 -13.00 -13.90
CA ILE A 64 6.43 -12.07 -14.23
C ILE A 64 6.69 -11.32 -15.54
N THR A 65 5.67 -11.16 -16.39
CA THR A 65 5.84 -10.59 -17.74
C THR A 65 5.11 -9.25 -17.94
N ASN A 66 3.93 -9.09 -17.34
CA ASN A 66 3.05 -7.93 -17.58
C ASN A 66 2.90 -7.03 -16.34
N SER A 67 3.67 -7.30 -15.30
CA SER A 67 3.60 -6.60 -14.01
C SER A 67 4.94 -5.93 -13.71
N GLU A 68 4.86 -4.76 -13.08
CA GLU A 68 6.03 -4.10 -12.53
C GLU A 68 6.49 -4.83 -11.26
N LEU A 69 7.81 -4.91 -11.05
CA LEU A 69 8.39 -5.43 -9.82
C LEU A 69 8.66 -4.27 -8.86
N LEU A 70 7.88 -4.20 -7.79
CA LEU A 70 8.07 -3.26 -6.69
C LEU A 70 8.83 -3.92 -5.55
N VAL A 71 9.87 -3.24 -5.06
CA VAL A 71 10.67 -3.71 -3.92
C VAL A 71 10.61 -2.68 -2.80
N ARG A 72 10.13 -3.09 -1.62
CA ARG A 72 10.27 -2.28 -0.40
C ARG A 72 11.60 -2.58 0.24
N ILE A 73 12.43 -1.56 0.38
CA ILE A 73 13.77 -1.64 0.98
C ILE A 73 13.68 -1.43 2.50
N ASN A 74 14.82 -1.47 3.19
CA ASN A 74 14.86 -1.12 4.61
C ASN A 74 14.75 0.41 4.83
N PRO A 75 14.33 0.87 6.02
CA PRO A 75 14.48 2.26 6.40
C PRO A 75 15.95 2.68 6.30
N ILE A 76 16.22 3.98 6.14
CA ILE A 76 17.58 4.51 5.94
C ILE A 76 18.56 3.98 7.00
N PHE A 77 19.69 3.45 6.54
CA PHE A 77 20.78 2.93 7.34
C PHE A 77 22.11 3.07 6.58
N SER A 78 23.23 2.70 7.21
CA SER A 78 24.57 2.84 6.62
C SER A 78 24.78 2.07 5.30
N GLY A 79 23.98 1.04 5.03
CA GLY A 79 24.04 0.23 3.82
C GLY A 79 23.00 0.59 2.75
N THR A 80 22.21 1.65 2.92
CA THR A 80 21.11 1.98 2.00
C THR A 80 21.57 2.17 0.56
N GLU A 81 22.73 2.81 0.31
CA GLU A 81 23.24 3.00 -1.05
C GLU A 81 23.53 1.66 -1.74
N LYS A 82 24.15 0.72 -1.01
CA LYS A 82 24.41 -0.62 -1.52
C LYS A 82 23.09 -1.36 -1.78
N GLU A 83 22.15 -1.31 -0.83
CA GLU A 83 20.84 -1.97 -0.98
C GLU A 83 20.06 -1.45 -2.19
N ILE A 84 19.99 -0.13 -2.40
CA ILE A 84 19.32 0.46 -3.57
C ILE A 84 19.97 -0.03 -4.87
N ASN A 85 21.31 -0.01 -4.94
CA ASN A 85 22.02 -0.44 -6.14
C ASN A 85 21.83 -1.93 -6.42
N ASP A 86 21.89 -2.77 -5.40
CA ASP A 86 21.68 -4.21 -5.56
C ASP A 86 20.24 -4.55 -5.98
N VAL A 87 19.24 -3.83 -5.42
CA VAL A 87 17.83 -3.98 -5.77
C VAL A 87 17.56 -3.58 -7.23
N ILE A 88 18.14 -2.46 -7.69
CA ILE A 88 18.05 -2.04 -9.09
C ILE A 88 18.74 -3.06 -10.00
N TYR A 89 19.95 -3.50 -9.64
CA TYR A 89 20.70 -4.50 -10.41
C TYR A 89 19.95 -5.83 -10.53
N SER A 90 19.21 -6.21 -9.48
CA SER A 90 18.41 -7.44 -9.45
C SER A 90 17.09 -7.35 -10.25
N GLY A 91 16.77 -6.19 -10.82
CA GLY A 91 15.66 -6.02 -11.78
C GLY A 91 14.39 -5.39 -11.22
N ALA A 92 14.46 -4.64 -10.12
CA ALA A 92 13.31 -3.86 -9.64
C ALA A 92 12.92 -2.75 -10.64
N ASP A 93 11.62 -2.54 -10.85
CA ASP A 93 11.10 -1.40 -11.62
C ASP A 93 10.76 -0.20 -10.71
N ILE A 94 10.46 -0.50 -9.45
CA ILE A 94 10.01 0.47 -8.45
C ILE A 94 10.66 0.16 -7.11
N ILE A 95 11.21 1.18 -6.45
CA ILE A 95 11.65 1.11 -5.05
C ILE A 95 10.65 1.85 -4.17
N MET A 96 10.29 1.23 -3.05
CA MET A 96 9.49 1.84 -1.99
C MET A 96 10.34 2.02 -0.73
N LEU A 97 10.41 3.25 -0.20
CA LEU A 97 11.14 3.56 1.05
C LEU A 97 10.15 3.63 2.23
N PRO A 98 10.22 2.69 3.19
CA PRO A 98 9.42 2.73 4.40
C PRO A 98 9.99 3.68 5.46
N MET A 99 9.15 4.07 6.41
CA MET A 99 9.51 4.68 7.69
C MET A 99 10.39 5.94 7.60
N TYR A 100 10.36 6.65 6.47
CA TYR A 100 11.03 7.94 6.37
C TYR A 100 10.39 8.94 7.33
N LYS A 101 11.18 9.88 7.83
CA LYS A 101 10.79 10.89 8.80
C LYS A 101 11.12 12.31 8.34
N THR A 102 12.01 12.45 7.35
CA THR A 102 12.38 13.76 6.81
C THR A 102 12.40 13.79 5.29
N ALA A 103 12.38 15.00 4.72
CA ALA A 103 12.49 15.20 3.28
C ALA A 103 13.89 14.86 2.76
N GLU A 104 14.91 15.06 3.60
CA GLU A 104 16.31 14.80 3.29
C GLU A 104 16.59 13.30 3.11
N GLU A 105 15.93 12.42 3.88
CA GLU A 105 16.00 10.96 3.68
C GLU A 105 15.44 10.55 2.32
N VAL A 106 14.33 11.17 1.90
CA VAL A 106 13.73 10.95 0.57
C VAL A 106 14.67 11.46 -0.53
N GLU A 107 15.22 12.66 -0.37
CA GLU A 107 16.16 13.26 -1.33
C GLU A 107 17.47 12.45 -1.46
N PHE A 108 17.96 11.90 -0.35
CA PHE A 108 19.09 10.98 -0.34
C PHE A 108 18.84 9.76 -1.25
N CYS A 109 17.68 9.12 -1.09
CA CYS A 109 17.29 8.00 -1.95
C CYS A 109 17.12 8.39 -3.42
N THR A 110 16.47 9.53 -3.73
CA THR A 110 16.29 9.94 -5.14
C THR A 110 17.62 10.22 -5.83
N LYS A 111 18.60 10.80 -5.12
CA LYS A 111 19.97 11.01 -5.64
C LYS A 111 20.66 9.70 -5.98
N ILE A 112 20.56 8.69 -5.13
CA ILE A 112 21.15 7.36 -5.40
C ILE A 112 20.41 6.69 -6.56
N ILE A 113 19.08 6.64 -6.53
CA ILE A 113 18.26 6.02 -7.58
C ILE A 113 18.53 6.67 -8.94
N ASN A 114 18.72 8.00 -8.97
CA ASN A 114 19.09 8.76 -10.16
C ASN A 114 18.16 8.47 -11.36
N ASN A 115 16.86 8.40 -11.11
CA ASN A 115 15.80 8.09 -12.09
C ASN A 115 15.96 6.75 -12.84
N ARG A 116 16.80 5.82 -12.37
CA ARG A 116 16.96 4.48 -12.98
C ARG A 116 15.70 3.63 -12.84
N VAL A 117 14.95 3.84 -11.77
CA VAL A 117 13.69 3.15 -11.44
C VAL A 117 12.73 4.16 -10.84
N LYS A 118 11.43 3.82 -10.78
CA LYS A 118 10.44 4.66 -10.09
C LYS A 118 10.69 4.61 -8.58
N PHE A 119 10.31 5.68 -7.90
CA PHE A 119 10.49 5.79 -6.45
C PHE A 119 9.21 6.19 -5.74
N ILE A 120 8.88 5.45 -4.67
CA ILE A 120 7.67 5.63 -3.87
C ILE A 120 8.04 5.77 -2.38
N PRO A 121 8.02 6.98 -1.82
CA PRO A 121 8.03 7.18 -0.38
C PRO A 121 6.73 6.64 0.25
N LEU A 122 6.86 5.77 1.26
CA LEU A 122 5.74 5.25 2.03
C LEU A 122 5.47 6.13 3.25
N LEU A 123 4.41 6.95 3.16
CA LEU A 123 3.95 7.84 4.22
C LEU A 123 3.19 7.02 5.26
N GLU A 124 3.88 6.68 6.34
CA GLU A 124 3.34 5.81 7.39
C GLU A 124 3.72 6.24 8.81
N THR A 125 4.25 7.46 8.96
CA THR A 125 4.56 8.07 10.26
C THR A 125 4.00 9.49 10.35
N LYS A 126 3.81 9.98 11.56
CA LYS A 126 3.48 11.38 11.86
C LYS A 126 4.55 12.32 11.32
N ALA A 127 5.84 11.97 11.46
CA ALA A 127 6.94 12.76 10.92
C ALA A 127 6.86 12.87 9.38
N ALA A 128 6.61 11.76 8.68
CA ALA A 128 6.38 11.74 7.23
C ALA A 128 5.20 12.63 6.81
N SER A 129 4.12 12.63 7.60
CA SER A 129 2.94 13.48 7.36
C SER A 129 3.28 14.98 7.49
N GLN A 130 4.16 15.34 8.42
CA GLN A 130 4.54 16.73 8.71
C GLN A 130 5.48 17.33 7.66
N CYS A 131 6.27 16.50 6.96
CA CYS A 131 7.19 16.96 5.92
C CYS A 131 6.69 16.70 4.49
N LEU A 132 5.44 16.25 4.32
CA LEU A 132 4.90 15.85 3.02
C LEU A 132 4.95 16.98 1.98
N ASP A 133 4.72 18.22 2.39
CA ASP A 133 4.72 19.42 1.53
C ASP A 133 6.09 19.67 0.86
N LYS A 134 7.17 19.19 1.47
CA LYS A 134 8.53 19.18 0.90
C LYS A 134 8.75 17.94 0.04
N VAL A 135 8.35 16.76 0.56
CA VAL A 135 8.53 15.46 -0.12
C VAL A 135 7.93 15.45 -1.51
N VAL A 136 6.70 15.96 -1.69
CA VAL A 136 6.02 15.98 -2.99
C VAL A 136 6.68 16.87 -4.04
N LYS A 137 7.63 17.73 -3.65
CA LYS A 137 8.38 18.62 -4.54
C LYS A 137 9.74 18.06 -4.94
N ILE A 138 10.17 16.94 -4.35
CA ILE A 138 11.48 16.35 -4.61
C ILE A 138 11.50 15.71 -6.00
N PRO A 139 12.40 16.12 -6.90
CA PRO A 139 12.59 15.45 -8.18
C PRO A 139 12.95 13.97 -8.00
N GLY A 140 12.32 13.10 -8.79
CA GLY A 140 12.50 11.65 -8.73
C GLY A 140 11.44 10.91 -7.92
N VAL A 141 10.66 11.59 -7.06
CA VAL A 141 9.48 11.00 -6.44
C VAL A 141 8.41 10.76 -7.51
N SER A 142 8.02 9.51 -7.69
CA SER A 142 7.12 9.08 -8.77
C SER A 142 5.66 8.93 -8.32
N GLU A 143 5.44 8.54 -7.05
CA GLU A 143 4.14 8.29 -6.44
C GLU A 143 4.29 8.39 -4.91
N ILE A 144 3.22 8.73 -4.18
CA ILE A 144 3.18 8.61 -2.72
C ILE A 144 2.28 7.44 -2.33
N TYR A 145 2.70 6.60 -1.39
CA TYR A 145 1.84 5.57 -0.84
C TYR A 145 1.57 5.83 0.64
N ILE A 146 0.33 5.74 1.10
CA ILE A 146 -0.02 5.98 2.51
C ILE A 146 -0.26 4.65 3.24
N GLY A 147 0.63 4.32 4.19
CA GLY A 147 0.56 3.13 5.01
C GLY A 147 -0.34 3.34 6.23
N LEU A 148 -1.62 2.96 6.14
CA LEU A 148 -2.59 3.19 7.23
C LEU A 148 -2.25 2.44 8.53
N ASN A 149 -1.64 1.25 8.43
CA ASN A 149 -1.34 0.43 9.60
C ASN A 149 -0.31 1.07 10.54
N ASP A 150 0.77 1.63 10.01
CA ASP A 150 1.78 2.25 10.88
C ASP A 150 1.42 3.71 11.16
N LEU A 151 0.74 4.40 10.22
CA LEU A 151 0.29 5.77 10.42
C LEU A 151 -0.69 5.91 11.58
N HIS A 152 -1.71 5.05 11.69
CA HIS A 152 -2.68 5.17 12.79
C HIS A 152 -2.01 4.98 14.15
N ARG A 153 -1.05 4.04 14.24
CA ARG A 153 -0.30 3.76 15.47
C ARG A 153 0.58 4.94 15.87
N ASP A 154 1.32 5.50 14.92
CA ASP A 154 2.22 6.64 15.17
C ASP A 154 1.44 7.93 15.48
N LEU A 155 0.18 8.02 15.04
CA LEU A 155 -0.75 9.10 15.42
C LEU A 155 -1.46 8.85 16.77
N GLY A 156 -1.30 7.69 17.39
CA GLY A 156 -1.99 7.33 18.63
C GLY A 156 -3.50 7.09 18.46
N LEU A 157 -3.92 6.63 17.28
CA LEU A 157 -5.31 6.30 16.96
C LEU A 157 -5.60 4.83 17.26
N ASN A 158 -6.86 4.52 17.57
CA ASN A 158 -7.25 3.19 18.04
C ASN A 158 -7.59 2.23 16.89
N PHE A 159 -7.99 2.76 15.73
CA PHE A 159 -8.39 1.94 14.59
C PHE A 159 -7.68 2.32 13.29
N MET A 160 -7.26 1.32 12.54
CA MET A 160 -6.48 1.50 11.30
C MET A 160 -7.12 2.43 10.27
N PHE A 161 -8.44 2.40 10.13
CA PHE A 161 -9.16 3.23 9.16
C PHE A 161 -9.63 4.57 9.75
N GLU A 162 -9.38 4.85 11.02
CA GLU A 162 -9.70 6.12 11.66
C GLU A 162 -9.18 7.37 10.92
N PRO A 163 -7.97 7.36 10.30
CA PRO A 163 -7.51 8.45 9.44
C PRO A 163 -8.46 8.83 8.29
N LEU A 164 -9.30 7.92 7.80
CA LEU A 164 -10.31 8.19 6.78
C LEU A 164 -11.53 8.92 7.36
N ALA A 165 -11.84 8.70 8.64
CA ALA A 165 -13.00 9.32 9.28
C ALA A 165 -12.71 10.72 9.83
N ASN A 166 -11.50 10.94 10.36
CA ASN A 166 -11.11 12.18 11.04
C ASN A 166 -10.53 13.26 10.10
N GLY A 167 -10.43 12.98 8.79
CA GLY A 167 -9.97 13.94 7.77
C GLY A 167 -8.46 13.97 7.55
N THR A 168 -7.69 13.13 8.24
CA THR A 168 -6.23 13.03 8.05
C THR A 168 -5.89 12.68 6.59
N ILE A 169 -6.54 11.65 6.03
CA ILE A 169 -6.25 11.23 4.65
C ILE A 169 -6.68 12.30 3.64
N ASP A 170 -7.84 12.93 3.82
CA ASP A 170 -8.29 14.03 2.96
C ASP A 170 -7.25 15.17 2.91
N HIS A 171 -6.67 15.53 4.05
CA HIS A 171 -5.62 16.54 4.13
C HIS A 171 -4.36 16.12 3.38
N LEU A 172 -3.83 14.92 3.64
CA LEU A 172 -2.63 14.42 2.95
C LEU A 172 -2.83 14.33 1.43
N VAL A 173 -3.98 13.82 1.00
CA VAL A 173 -4.34 13.72 -0.42
C VAL A 173 -4.43 15.10 -1.08
N SER A 174 -4.91 16.12 -0.36
CA SER A 174 -4.95 17.48 -0.90
C SER A 174 -3.54 17.99 -1.27
N ILE A 175 -2.55 17.75 -0.42
CA ILE A 175 -1.14 18.15 -0.66
C ILE A 175 -0.58 17.40 -1.87
N ILE A 176 -0.80 16.09 -1.94
CA ILE A 176 -0.29 15.24 -3.04
C ILE A 176 -0.90 15.66 -4.39
N LYS A 177 -2.20 15.94 -4.40
CA LYS A 177 -2.90 16.41 -5.62
C LYS A 177 -2.42 17.77 -6.09
N THR A 178 -2.11 18.70 -5.18
CA THR A 178 -1.54 20.00 -5.57
C THR A 178 -0.20 19.85 -6.28
N ALA A 179 0.57 18.81 -5.95
CA ALA A 179 1.82 18.47 -6.64
C ALA A 179 1.63 17.62 -7.91
N ASN A 180 0.39 17.29 -8.29
CA ASN A 180 0.06 16.42 -9.43
C ASN A 180 0.72 15.03 -9.39
N LEU A 181 0.99 14.51 -8.18
CA LEU A 181 1.53 13.16 -8.02
C LEU A 181 0.40 12.12 -7.90
N PRO A 182 0.57 10.91 -8.47
CA PRO A 182 -0.30 9.78 -8.17
C PRO A 182 -0.12 9.32 -6.72
N PHE A 183 -1.12 8.60 -6.19
CA PHE A 183 -1.03 8.05 -4.85
C PHE A 183 -1.86 6.79 -4.62
N GLY A 184 -1.38 5.95 -3.71
CA GLY A 184 -2.08 4.80 -3.14
C GLY A 184 -2.28 4.94 -1.65
N PHE A 185 -3.14 4.10 -1.07
CA PHE A 185 -3.20 3.96 0.39
C PHE A 185 -3.73 2.59 0.83
N GLY A 186 -3.33 2.19 2.03
CA GLY A 186 -3.92 1.07 2.75
C GLY A 186 -3.84 -0.28 2.02
N GLY A 187 -4.73 -1.20 2.39
CA GLY A 187 -4.89 -2.48 1.73
C GLY A 187 -6.35 -2.92 1.77
N ILE A 188 -6.74 -3.74 0.81
CA ILE A 188 -8.13 -4.17 0.63
C ILE A 188 -8.26 -5.69 0.82
N ALA A 189 -9.34 -6.12 1.47
CA ALA A 189 -9.76 -7.52 1.53
C ALA A 189 -10.66 -7.85 0.33
N ARG A 190 -11.18 -9.08 0.23
CA ARG A 190 -12.13 -9.42 -0.84
C ARG A 190 -13.45 -8.64 -0.63
N LEU A 191 -14.19 -8.43 -1.71
CA LEU A 191 -15.52 -7.82 -1.61
C LEU A 191 -16.42 -8.65 -0.69
N GLY A 192 -17.19 -7.98 0.18
CA GLY A 192 -18.00 -8.60 1.22
C GLY A 192 -17.24 -9.00 2.48
N GLU A 193 -15.93 -8.75 2.57
CA GLU A 193 -15.11 -9.08 3.73
C GLU A 193 -14.51 -7.84 4.41
N GLY A 194 -13.97 -8.05 5.63
CA GLY A 194 -13.35 -7.02 6.45
C GLY A 194 -14.27 -6.41 7.51
N ILE A 195 -13.69 -5.88 8.58
CA ILE A 195 -14.43 -5.18 9.64
C ILE A 195 -15.07 -3.90 9.09
N LEU A 196 -14.30 -3.16 8.28
CA LEU A 196 -14.84 -2.16 7.35
C LEU A 196 -14.99 -2.84 5.98
N PRO A 197 -16.20 -2.90 5.39
CA PRO A 197 -16.42 -3.57 4.11
C PRO A 197 -15.49 -3.06 3.02
N ALA A 198 -14.87 -3.98 2.28
CA ALA A 198 -13.93 -3.67 1.20
C ALA A 198 -14.52 -2.71 0.14
N GLU A 199 -15.82 -2.79 -0.15
CA GLU A 199 -16.52 -1.90 -1.08
C GLU A 199 -16.48 -0.45 -0.65
N LEU A 200 -16.55 -0.19 0.67
CA LEU A 200 -16.51 1.15 1.23
C LEU A 200 -15.08 1.71 1.23
N ILE A 201 -14.08 0.85 1.45
CA ILE A 201 -12.67 1.23 1.26
C ILE A 201 -12.42 1.58 -0.21
N LEU A 202 -12.94 0.77 -1.13
CA LEU A 202 -12.84 1.02 -2.57
C LEU A 202 -13.58 2.30 -2.99
N ALA A 203 -14.69 2.62 -2.33
CA ALA A 203 -15.41 3.89 -2.52
C ALA A 203 -14.54 5.09 -2.11
N GLU A 204 -13.79 4.98 -1.01
CA GLU A 204 -12.83 6.01 -0.61
C GLU A 204 -11.69 6.15 -1.62
N HIS A 205 -11.16 5.03 -2.17
CA HIS A 205 -10.19 5.12 -3.26
C HIS A 205 -10.75 5.82 -4.50
N ALA A 206 -12.01 5.57 -4.87
CA ALA A 206 -12.66 6.23 -6.00
C ALA A 206 -12.88 7.73 -5.72
N ARG A 207 -13.44 8.07 -4.55
CA ARG A 207 -13.70 9.44 -4.09
C ARG A 207 -12.42 10.27 -4.05
N LEU A 208 -11.36 9.72 -3.44
CA LEU A 208 -10.09 10.41 -3.29
C LEU A 208 -9.28 10.42 -4.59
N GLY A 209 -9.61 9.60 -5.58
CA GLY A 209 -8.86 9.51 -6.84
C GLY A 209 -7.51 8.80 -6.68
N SER A 210 -7.43 7.85 -5.75
CA SER A 210 -6.25 7.00 -5.55
C SER A 210 -6.03 6.09 -6.76
N SER A 211 -4.78 5.84 -7.13
CA SER A 211 -4.35 5.05 -8.29
C SER A 211 -3.80 3.67 -7.96
N SER A 212 -3.65 3.29 -6.69
CA SER A 212 -3.09 1.99 -6.31
C SER A 212 -3.59 1.48 -4.96
N VAL A 213 -3.60 0.16 -4.77
CA VAL A 213 -3.98 -0.51 -3.52
C VAL A 213 -3.24 -1.84 -3.36
N ILE A 214 -2.90 -2.19 -2.12
CA ILE A 214 -2.35 -3.49 -1.77
C ILE A 214 -3.49 -4.50 -1.59
N LEU A 215 -3.40 -5.64 -2.27
CA LEU A 215 -4.22 -6.81 -1.97
C LEU A 215 -3.73 -7.37 -0.64
N SER A 216 -4.53 -7.17 0.42
CA SER A 216 -4.11 -7.49 1.79
C SER A 216 -3.88 -8.99 1.99
N ARG A 217 -3.22 -9.36 3.09
CA ARG A 217 -3.07 -10.77 3.47
C ARG A 217 -4.40 -11.52 3.59
N THR A 218 -5.44 -10.83 4.06
CA THR A 218 -6.80 -11.38 4.13
C THR A 218 -7.37 -11.64 2.75
N PHE A 219 -7.01 -10.83 1.74
CA PHE A 219 -7.47 -11.01 0.36
C PHE A 219 -7.07 -12.39 -0.19
N HIS A 220 -5.82 -12.78 0.01
CA HIS A 220 -5.29 -14.07 -0.43
C HIS A 220 -5.24 -15.12 0.70
N ARG A 221 -6.01 -14.91 1.78
CA ARG A 221 -6.16 -15.85 2.92
C ARG A 221 -4.85 -16.36 3.53
N ARG A 222 -3.80 -15.54 3.50
CA ARG A 222 -2.45 -15.90 3.96
C ARG A 222 -1.84 -17.12 3.24
N SER A 223 -2.33 -17.47 2.05
CA SER A 223 -1.77 -18.56 1.26
C SER A 223 -0.29 -18.32 0.94
N GLU A 224 0.55 -19.34 1.16
CA GLU A 224 2.00 -19.30 0.90
C GLU A 224 2.39 -20.08 -0.37
N SER A 225 1.44 -20.83 -0.96
CA SER A 225 1.63 -21.57 -2.21
C SER A 225 0.49 -21.36 -3.21
N LEU A 226 0.75 -21.67 -4.49
CA LEU A 226 -0.26 -21.58 -5.55
C LEU A 226 -1.43 -22.55 -5.30
N GLY A 227 -1.14 -23.79 -4.93
CA GLY A 227 -2.18 -24.80 -4.68
C GLY A 227 -3.14 -24.41 -3.55
N GLU A 228 -2.63 -23.79 -2.48
CA GLU A 228 -3.48 -23.24 -1.41
C GLU A 228 -4.37 -22.11 -1.92
N LEU A 229 -3.82 -21.20 -2.71
CA LEU A 229 -4.56 -20.05 -3.21
C LEU A 229 -5.69 -20.49 -4.17
N GLU A 230 -5.37 -21.37 -5.12
CA GLU A 230 -6.32 -21.90 -6.11
C GLU A 230 -7.42 -22.74 -5.47
N ALA A 231 -7.12 -23.47 -4.39
CA ALA A 231 -8.13 -24.20 -3.63
C ALA A 231 -9.15 -23.26 -2.95
N LEU A 232 -8.75 -22.02 -2.64
CA LEU A 232 -9.58 -21.06 -1.91
C LEU A 232 -10.29 -20.05 -2.82
N MET A 233 -9.72 -19.73 -3.99
CA MET A 233 -10.32 -18.78 -4.93
C MET A 233 -9.69 -18.84 -6.33
N SER A 234 -10.40 -18.26 -7.30
CA SER A 234 -9.83 -17.86 -8.59
C SER A 234 -9.46 -16.38 -8.52
N LEU A 235 -8.15 -16.09 -8.55
CA LEU A 235 -7.61 -14.76 -8.31
C LEU A 235 -8.05 -13.76 -9.38
N ASP A 236 -8.13 -14.19 -10.64
CA ASP A 236 -8.61 -13.41 -11.77
C ASP A 236 -10.08 -12.96 -11.58
N LYS A 237 -10.95 -13.83 -11.04
CA LYS A 237 -12.34 -13.47 -10.75
C LYS A 237 -12.43 -12.46 -9.61
N GLU A 238 -11.66 -12.63 -8.54
CA GLU A 238 -11.66 -11.69 -7.41
C GLU A 238 -11.09 -10.31 -7.82
N ILE A 239 -10.05 -10.28 -8.65
CA ILE A 239 -9.52 -9.05 -9.24
C ILE A 239 -10.58 -8.38 -10.12
N ASN A 240 -11.23 -9.13 -11.02
CA ASN A 240 -12.26 -8.58 -11.89
C ASN A 240 -13.43 -7.97 -11.10
N LYS A 241 -13.85 -8.59 -9.98
CA LYS A 241 -14.85 -8.01 -9.08
C LYS A 241 -14.41 -6.64 -8.54
N ILE A 242 -13.17 -6.51 -8.08
CA ILE A 242 -12.63 -5.21 -7.62
C ILE A 242 -12.67 -4.18 -8.75
N LEU A 243 -12.17 -4.52 -9.94
CA LEU A 243 -12.08 -3.58 -11.05
C LEU A 243 -13.46 -3.12 -11.54
N ILE A 244 -14.42 -4.05 -11.68
CA ILE A 244 -15.81 -3.72 -12.02
C ILE A 244 -16.41 -2.82 -10.94
N LYS A 245 -16.27 -3.19 -9.66
CA LYS A 245 -16.85 -2.42 -8.57
C LYS A 245 -16.24 -1.01 -8.50
N ARG A 246 -14.94 -0.88 -8.69
CA ARG A 246 -14.27 0.41 -8.74
C ARG A 246 -14.80 1.28 -9.88
N ASN A 247 -14.95 0.72 -11.08
CA ASN A 247 -15.47 1.46 -12.22
C ASN A 247 -16.88 2.00 -11.93
N GLU A 248 -17.77 1.19 -11.36
CA GLU A 248 -19.09 1.64 -10.88
C GLU A 248 -18.94 2.82 -9.88
N LEU A 249 -18.05 2.69 -8.88
CA LEU A 249 -17.82 3.71 -7.87
C LEU A 249 -17.30 5.03 -8.46
N THR A 250 -16.47 4.99 -9.50
CA THR A 250 -15.97 6.21 -10.17
C THR A 250 -17.04 6.96 -10.96
N THR A 251 -18.15 6.32 -11.30
CA THR A 251 -19.29 6.94 -12.00
C THR A 251 -20.35 7.52 -11.07
N ARG A 252 -20.17 7.43 -9.74
CA ARG A 252 -21.14 7.90 -8.77
C ARG A 252 -21.28 9.42 -8.78
N ASN A 253 -22.50 9.89 -8.56
CA ASN A 253 -22.77 11.32 -8.38
C ASN A 253 -22.40 11.78 -6.96
N SER A 254 -22.36 13.11 -6.76
CA SER A 254 -21.95 13.72 -5.49
C SER A 254 -22.79 13.26 -4.29
N LYS A 255 -24.10 13.01 -4.48
CA LYS A 255 -24.98 12.54 -3.40
C LYS A 255 -24.60 11.12 -2.96
N GLN A 256 -24.40 10.21 -3.92
CA GLN A 256 -23.99 8.83 -3.63
C GLN A 256 -22.62 8.79 -2.94
N ILE A 257 -21.67 9.60 -3.40
CA ILE A 257 -20.33 9.73 -2.77
C ILE A 257 -20.45 10.22 -1.32
N GLN A 258 -21.31 11.21 -1.06
CA GLN A 258 -21.55 11.70 0.30
C GLN A 258 -22.19 10.63 1.20
N GLU A 259 -23.14 9.85 0.67
CA GLU A 259 -23.76 8.73 1.38
C GLU A 259 -22.73 7.65 1.76
N ASP A 260 -21.81 7.29 0.85
CA ASP A 260 -20.74 6.35 1.14
C ASP A 260 -19.79 6.88 2.21
N MET A 261 -19.35 8.13 2.08
CA MET A 261 -18.48 8.79 3.06
C MET A 261 -19.12 8.83 4.45
N TYR A 262 -20.43 9.10 4.52
CA TYR A 262 -21.18 9.04 5.78
C TYR A 262 -21.21 7.63 6.36
N LYS A 263 -21.45 6.59 5.53
CA LYS A 263 -21.43 5.18 5.97
C LYS A 263 -20.06 4.78 6.50
N VAL A 264 -18.98 5.14 5.80
CA VAL A 264 -17.59 4.90 6.22
C VAL A 264 -17.36 5.50 7.61
N LYS A 265 -17.64 6.80 7.79
CA LYS A 265 -17.49 7.50 9.08
C LYS A 265 -18.31 6.85 10.18
N LYS A 266 -19.57 6.52 9.91
CA LYS A 266 -20.47 5.89 10.88
C LYS A 266 -19.95 4.52 11.34
N ILE A 267 -19.48 3.67 10.43
CA ILE A 267 -18.95 2.34 10.76
C ILE A 267 -17.66 2.49 11.58
N ILE A 268 -16.73 3.34 11.15
CA ILE A 268 -15.48 3.59 11.86
C ILE A 268 -15.75 4.08 13.29
N ASN A 269 -16.59 5.09 13.46
CA ASN A 269 -16.93 5.61 14.79
C ASN A 269 -17.62 4.55 15.66
N SER A 270 -18.46 3.70 15.07
CA SER A 270 -19.07 2.59 15.81
C SER A 270 -18.04 1.55 16.26
N ILE A 271 -17.00 1.28 15.48
CA ILE A 271 -15.92 0.36 15.84
C ILE A 271 -15.10 0.95 16.99
N ILE A 272 -14.67 2.21 16.84
CA ILE A 272 -13.89 2.93 17.86
C ILE A 272 -14.64 2.95 19.20
N ASN A 273 -15.94 3.26 19.19
CA ASN A 273 -16.75 3.26 20.41
C ASN A 273 -16.85 1.88 21.08
N ARG A 274 -16.88 0.79 20.30
CA ARG A 274 -16.89 -0.57 20.86
C ARG A 274 -15.54 -0.92 21.49
N MET A 275 -14.43 -0.57 20.84
CA MET A 275 -13.09 -0.80 21.37
C MET A 275 -12.87 -0.09 22.71
N HIS A 276 -13.32 1.17 22.84
CA HIS A 276 -13.26 1.90 24.10
C HIS A 276 -14.10 1.25 25.22
N ASN A 277 -15.26 0.67 24.88
CA ASN A 277 -16.11 0.02 25.87
C ASN A 277 -15.57 -1.35 26.32
N GLU A 278 -14.78 -2.02 25.48
CA GLU A 278 -14.12 -3.29 25.82
C GLU A 278 -12.84 -3.10 26.67
N GLU A 279 -12.18 -1.94 26.60
CA GLU A 279 -11.01 -1.61 27.43
C GLU A 279 -11.37 -1.13 28.85
N VAL A 280 -12.64 -0.78 29.11
CA VAL A 280 -13.14 -0.24 30.40
C VAL A 280 -13.78 -1.33 31.27
N VAL A 281 -13.89 -2.58 30.79
CA VAL A 281 -14.49 -3.73 31.50
C VAL A 281 -13.42 -4.67 32.05
#